data_AF-A0A1W0WKZ0-F1
#
_entry.id   AF-A0A1W0WKZ0-F1
#
_cell.length_a   1.000
_cell.length_b   1.000
_cell.length_c   1.000
_cell.angle_alpha   90.00
_cell.angle_beta   90.00
_cell.angle_gamma   90.00
#
_symmetry.space_group_name_H-M   'P 1'
#
loop_
_entity.id
_entity.type
_entity.pdbx_description
1 polymer ?
#
loop_
_entity_poly.entity_id
_entity_poly.type
_entity_poly.pdbx_seq_one_letter_code
_entity_poly.pdbx_strand_id
1 'polypeptide(L)'
;MASLVAKIPAAFQSAKPGLLTAWKYAASELRPPTPGEIPKAIGGILGLVGSFGKVSWRKLTVKEALLNTLVAAEISFWFFTGEVIGRRHLAGYKPGFGYKGHH
;
A
#
# COMPACT_ATOMS: atom_id res chain seq x y z
N MET A 1 -12.80 -7.16 31.63
CA MET A 1 -11.62 -6.33 31.34
C MET A 1 -10.33 -6.85 31.98
N ALA A 2 -10.31 -7.26 33.25
CA ALA A 2 -9.09 -7.76 33.92
C ALA A 2 -8.43 -8.99 33.27
N SER A 3 -9.22 -9.94 32.76
CA SER A 3 -8.71 -11.15 32.10
C SER A 3 -8.10 -10.92 30.71
N LEU A 4 -8.50 -9.86 30.01
CA LEU A 4 -7.90 -9.45 28.74
C LEU A 4 -6.56 -8.75 28.98
N VAL A 5 -6.50 -7.89 30.01
CA VAL A 5 -5.26 -7.20 30.42
C VAL A 5 -4.18 -8.19 30.85
N ALA A 6 -4.55 -9.25 31.56
CA ALA A 6 -3.63 -10.32 31.94
C ALA A 6 -3.04 -11.11 30.75
N LYS A 7 -3.73 -11.11 29.59
CA LYS A 7 -3.31 -11.83 28.37
C LYS A 7 -2.48 -11.00 27.40
N ILE A 8 -2.41 -9.67 27.60
CA ILE A 8 -1.58 -8.75 26.81
C ILE A 8 -0.11 -9.19 26.75
N PRO A 9 0.58 -9.52 27.87
CA PRO A 9 1.99 -9.91 27.80
C PRO A 9 2.20 -11.22 27.03
N ALA A 10 1.30 -12.21 27.17
CA ALA A 10 1.38 -13.46 26.42
C ALA A 10 1.17 -13.25 24.91
N ALA A 11 0.16 -12.46 24.54
CA ALA A 11 -0.11 -12.12 23.14
C ALA A 11 1.05 -11.32 22.50
N PHE A 12 1.67 -10.41 23.26
CA PHE A 12 2.83 -9.66 22.80
C PHE A 12 4.05 -10.57 22.56
N GLN A 13 4.34 -11.51 23.47
CA GLN A 13 5.45 -12.46 23.28
C GLN A 13 5.23 -13.36 22.06
N SER A 14 3.99 -13.78 21.78
CA SER A 14 3.65 -14.55 20.59
C SER A 14 3.74 -13.74 19.29
N ALA A 15 3.35 -12.46 19.31
CA ALA A 15 3.37 -11.60 18.12
C ALA A 15 4.77 -11.00 17.81
N LYS A 16 5.63 -10.88 18.82
CA LYS A 16 6.98 -10.29 18.73
C LYS A 16 7.82 -10.84 17.57
N PRO A 17 8.00 -12.16 17.37
CA PRO A 17 8.83 -12.67 16.28
C PRO A 17 8.27 -12.30 14.89
N GLY A 18 6.95 -12.36 14.70
CA GLY A 18 6.31 -11.99 13.43
C GLY A 18 6.45 -10.49 13.13
N LEU A 19 6.27 -9.64 14.13
CA LEU A 19 6.45 -8.19 14.00
C LEU A 19 7.91 -7.81 13.72
N LEU A 20 8.88 -8.49 14.32
CA LEU A 20 10.30 -8.23 14.06
C LEU A 20 10.68 -8.58 12.63
N THR A 21 10.19 -9.70 12.12
CA THR A 21 10.40 -10.09 10.71
C THR A 21 9.70 -9.11 9.76
N ALA A 22 8.45 -8.75 10.04
CA ALA A 22 7.72 -7.76 9.25
C ALA A 22 8.45 -6.41 9.24
N TRP A 23 8.95 -5.95 10.39
CA TRP A 23 9.72 -4.72 10.51
C TRP A 23 11.02 -4.77 9.71
N LYS A 24 11.74 -5.90 9.75
CA LYS A 24 13.00 -6.09 9.01
C LYS A 24 12.80 -5.88 7.52
N TYR A 25 11.76 -6.48 6.93
CA TYR A 25 11.49 -6.35 5.49
C TYR A 25 10.83 -5.00 5.15
N ALA A 26 9.92 -4.51 5.99
CA ALA A 26 9.28 -3.21 5.81
C ALA A 26 10.32 -2.07 5.76
N ALA A 27 11.36 -2.13 6.60
CA ALA A 27 12.41 -1.11 6.62
C ALA A 27 13.20 -1.04 5.30
N SER A 28 13.36 -2.16 4.59
CA SER A 28 14.10 -2.20 3.32
C SER A 28 13.22 -1.98 2.09
N GLU A 29 11.99 -2.49 2.10
CA GLU A 29 11.11 -2.52 0.92
C GLU A 29 10.13 -1.34 0.88
N LEU A 30 9.67 -0.87 2.03
CA LEU A 30 8.75 0.26 2.15
C LEU A 30 9.48 1.58 2.42
N ARG A 31 10.80 1.61 2.25
CA ARG A 31 11.57 2.85 2.38
C ARG A 31 11.10 3.84 1.30
N PRO A 32 10.95 5.13 1.63
CA PRO A 32 10.75 6.13 0.58
C PRO A 32 11.92 6.07 -0.41
N PRO A 33 11.65 6.20 -1.72
CA PRO A 33 12.69 6.17 -2.73
C PRO A 33 13.67 7.32 -2.50
N THR A 34 14.95 7.07 -2.76
CA THR A 34 15.96 8.14 -2.71
C THR A 34 15.76 9.07 -3.90
N PRO A 35 16.10 10.38 -3.80
CA PRO A 35 15.90 11.33 -4.88
C PRO A 35 16.56 10.92 -6.21
N GLY A 36 17.67 10.17 -6.17
CA GLY A 36 18.35 9.64 -7.35
C GLY A 36 17.67 8.45 -8.03
N GLU A 37 16.72 7.78 -7.36
CA GLU A 37 15.92 6.69 -7.93
C GLU A 37 14.71 7.22 -8.72
N ILE A 38 14.27 8.45 -8.45
CA ILE A 38 13.10 9.07 -9.10
C ILE A 38 13.27 9.19 -10.62
N PRO A 39 14.39 9.72 -11.17
CA PRO A 39 14.57 9.81 -12.62
C PRO A 39 14.57 8.44 -13.31
N LYS A 40 15.09 7.40 -12.64
CA LYS A 40 15.08 6.02 -13.15
C LYS A 40 13.67 5.46 -13.22
N ALA A 41 12.85 5.71 -12.19
CA ALA A 41 11.45 5.31 -12.17
C ALA A 41 10.65 5.99 -13.31
N ILE A 42 10.85 7.30 -13.50
CA ILE A 42 10.23 8.04 -14.61
C ILE A 42 10.65 7.46 -15.98
N GLY A 43 11.95 7.19 -16.16
CA GLY A 43 12.45 6.55 -17.38
C GLY A 43 11.82 5.18 -17.64
N GLY A 44 11.61 4.38 -16.59
CA GLY A 44 10.91 3.10 -16.68
C GLY A 44 9.46 3.24 -17.14
N ILE A 45 8.71 4.20 -16.58
CA ILE A 45 7.32 4.49 -16.98
C ILE A 45 7.25 4.90 -18.45
N LEU A 46 8.12 5.80 -18.90
CA LEU A 46 8.17 6.24 -20.30
C LEU A 46 8.49 5.09 -21.26
N GLY A 47 9.40 4.19 -20.88
CA GLY A 47 9.72 2.98 -21.63
C GLY A 47 8.55 2.00 -21.75
N LEU A 48 7.76 1.85 -20.68
CA LEU A 48 6.54 1.06 -20.70
C LEU A 48 5.51 1.67 -21.66
N VAL A 49 5.23 2.97 -21.55
CA VAL A 49 4.28 3.67 -22.43
C VAL A 49 4.68 3.54 -23.90
N GLY A 50 5.97 3.70 -24.22
CA GLY A 50 6.50 3.49 -25.58
C GLY A 50 6.40 2.04 -26.08
N SER A 51 6.33 1.07 -25.17
CA SER A 51 6.15 -0.35 -25.49
C SER A 51 4.68 -0.73 -25.65
N PHE A 52 3.77 -0.11 -24.89
CA PHE A 52 2.31 -0.28 -25.05
C PHE A 52 1.80 0.19 -26.42
N GLY A 53 2.41 1.23 -27.00
CA GLY A 53 2.11 1.68 -28.36
C GLY A 53 2.54 0.69 -29.45
N LYS A 54 3.43 -0.25 -29.12
CA LYS A 54 3.80 -1.37 -29.99
C LYS A 54 2.90 -2.55 -29.63
N VAL A 55 2.56 -3.42 -30.58
CA VAL A 55 1.69 -4.61 -30.36
C VAL A 55 2.36 -5.68 -29.43
N SER A 56 3.39 -5.31 -28.67
CA SER A 56 4.13 -6.21 -27.77
C SER A 56 3.32 -6.66 -26.55
N TRP A 57 2.26 -5.93 -26.18
CA TRP A 57 1.34 -6.33 -25.10
C TRP A 57 0.64 -7.67 -25.39
N ARG A 58 0.50 -8.05 -26.66
CA ARG A 58 -0.07 -9.35 -27.08
C ARG A 58 0.89 -10.52 -26.93
N LYS A 59 2.17 -10.27 -26.62
CA LYS A 59 3.19 -11.32 -26.40
C LYS A 59 3.32 -11.74 -24.93
N LEU A 60 2.59 -11.09 -24.02
CA LEU A 60 2.64 -11.40 -22.60
C LEU A 60 1.98 -12.75 -22.32
N THR A 61 2.63 -13.57 -21.51
CA THR A 61 2.03 -14.81 -21.02
C THR A 61 0.98 -14.50 -19.94
N VAL A 62 0.01 -15.39 -19.74
CA VAL A 62 -1.06 -15.20 -18.74
C VAL A 62 -0.49 -15.02 -17.32
N LYS A 63 0.61 -15.71 -17.00
CA LYS A 63 1.28 -15.59 -15.70
C LYS A 63 1.86 -14.19 -15.49
N GLU A 64 2.54 -13.64 -16.50
CA GLU A 64 3.11 -12.30 -16.44
C GLU A 64 2.03 -11.23 -16.37
N ALA A 65 0.96 -11.37 -17.16
CA ALA A 65 -0.18 -10.46 -17.12
C ALA A 65 -0.82 -10.45 -15.72
N LEU A 66 -1.03 -11.63 -15.12
CA LEU A 66 -1.63 -11.73 -13.79
C LEU A 66 -0.73 -11.10 -12.72
N LEU A 67 0.57 -11.36 -12.74
CA LEU A 67 1.51 -10.73 -11.80
C LEU A 67 1.50 -9.20 -11.92
N ASN A 68 1.54 -8.68 -13.15
CA ASN A 68 1.48 -7.24 -13.38
C ASN A 68 0.15 -6.64 -12.89
N THR A 69 -0.97 -7.35 -13.05
CA THR A 69 -2.28 -6.88 -12.54
C THR A 69 -2.34 -6.88 -11.01
N LEU A 70 -1.72 -7.85 -10.34
CA LEU A 70 -1.66 -7.89 -8.87
C LEU A 70 -0.85 -6.72 -8.31
N VAL A 71 0.30 -6.41 -8.92
CA VAL A 71 1.11 -5.24 -8.54
C VAL A 71 0.34 -3.94 -8.80
N ALA A 72 -0.38 -3.83 -9.92
CA ALA A 72 -1.22 -2.67 -10.20
C ALA A 72 -2.36 -2.49 -9.17
N ALA A 73 -2.96 -3.59 -8.73
CA ALA A 73 -3.96 -3.58 -7.66
C ALA A 73 -3.35 -3.13 -6.32
N GLU A 74 -2.16 -3.61 -5.97
CA GLU A 74 -1.43 -3.21 -4.76
C GLU A 74 -1.17 -1.69 -4.73
N ILE A 75 -0.67 -1.12 -5.83
CA ILE A 75 -0.44 0.33 -5.94
C ILE A 75 -1.76 1.11 -5.76
N SER A 76 -2.86 0.58 -6.30
CA SER A 76 -4.18 1.20 -6.13
C SER A 76 -4.63 1.19 -4.66
N PHE A 77 -4.36 0.11 -3.92
CA PHE A 77 -4.65 0.06 -2.48
C PHE A 77 -3.79 1.02 -1.65
N TRP A 78 -2.55 1.30 -2.05
CA TRP A 78 -1.73 2.34 -1.43
C TRP A 78 -2.36 3.73 -1.57
N PHE A 79 -3.00 4.04 -2.70
CA PHE A 79 -3.75 5.28 -2.88
C PHE A 79 -4.94 5.39 -1.91
N PHE A 80 -5.76 4.33 -1.81
CA PHE A 80 -6.90 4.31 -0.88
C PHE A 80 -6.46 4.39 0.59
N THR A 81 -5.33 3.76 0.94
CA THR A 81 -4.74 3.87 2.28
C THR A 81 -4.36 5.33 2.58
N GLY A 82 -3.78 6.03 1.61
CA GLY A 82 -3.51 7.48 1.70
C GLY A 82 -4.78 8.31 1.90
N GLU A 83 -5.87 7.98 1.20
CA GLU A 83 -7.18 8.63 1.36
C GLU A 83 -7.75 8.41 2.79
N VAL A 84 -7.61 7.20 3.33
CA VAL A 84 -8.00 6.87 4.70
C VAL A 84 -7.19 7.68 5.73
N ILE A 85 -5.88 7.80 5.53
CA ILE A 85 -5.00 8.64 6.37
C ILE A 85 -5.40 10.12 6.27
N GLY A 86 -5.67 10.61 5.05
CA GLY A 86 -6.07 12.00 4.80
C GLY A 86 -7.42 12.36 5.43
N ARG A 87 -8.39 11.43 5.39
CA ARG A 87 -9.70 11.60 6.06
C ARG A 87 -9.67 11.36 7.57
N ARG A 88 -8.63 10.68 8.08
CA ARG A 88 -8.50 10.26 9.48
C ARG A 88 -9.68 9.40 9.96
N HIS A 89 -10.35 8.69 9.06
CA HIS A 89 -11.47 7.80 9.40
C HIS A 89 -11.46 6.56 8.50
N LEU A 90 -11.65 5.38 9.12
CA LEU A 90 -11.63 4.07 8.46
C LEU A 90 -12.93 3.75 7.70
N ALA A 91 -14.06 4.39 8.02
CA ALA A 91 -15.35 4.08 7.41
C ALA A 91 -16.26 5.31 7.31
N GLY A 92 -16.53 5.78 6.09
CA GLY A 92 -17.45 6.87 5.79
C GLY A 92 -16.97 8.27 6.24
N TYR A 93 -17.69 9.31 5.83
CA TYR A 93 -17.60 10.63 6.47
C TYR A 93 -18.58 10.64 7.64
N LYS A 94 -18.12 11.00 8.85
CA LYS A 94 -19.05 11.29 9.95
C LYS A 94 -19.87 12.53 9.59
N PRO A 95 -21.21 12.49 9.65
CA PRO A 95 -21.98 13.71 9.87
C PRO A 95 -21.70 14.14 11.30
N GLY A 96 -20.68 14.98 11.53
CA GLY A 96 -20.40 15.44 12.91
C GLY A 96 -19.02 15.96 13.24
N PHE A 97 -18.14 16.21 12.28
CA PHE A 97 -16.99 17.08 12.54
C PHE A 97 -16.74 17.96 11.31
N GLY A 98 -17.39 19.12 11.27
CA GLY A 98 -17.23 20.12 10.21
C GLY A 98 -18.38 20.25 9.19
N TYR A 99 -19.42 19.41 9.25
CA TYR A 99 -20.64 19.64 8.47
C TYR A 99 -21.44 20.79 9.11
N LYS A 100 -21.26 22.03 8.63
CA LYS A 100 -22.29 23.05 8.75
C LYS A 100 -23.41 22.67 7.79
N GLY A 101 -24.38 21.91 8.29
CA GLY A 101 -25.66 21.75 7.61
C GLY A 101 -26.27 23.14 7.41
N HIS A 102 -26.58 23.47 6.16
CA HIS A 102 -27.49 24.57 5.85
C HIS A 102 -28.89 24.17 6.37
N HIS A 103 -29.23 24.66 7.54
CA HIS A 103 -30.58 25.01 7.94
C HIS A 103 -30.59 26.52 8.21
#